data_AF-A0A133MTV7-F1
#
_entry.id   AF-A0A133MTV7-F1
#
_cell.length_a   1.000
_cell.length_b   1.000
_cell.length_c   1.000
_cell.angle_alpha   90.00
_cell.angle_beta   90.00
_cell.angle_gamma   90.00
#
_symmetry.space_group_name_H-M   'P 1'
#
loop_
_entity.id
_entity.type
_entity.pdbx_description
1 polymer ?
#
loop_
_entity_poly.entity_id
_entity_poly.type
_entity_poly.pdbx_seq_one_letter_code
_entity_poly.pdbx_strand_id
1 'polypeptide(L)'
;SGSLNPLNWLDGGLPKIGVEWYAKGGIMNKPTIFGINGANAMVGGEAGPEAVAPIETLMEYIEKAVKNAFDRGQSHFKNKDLKENNMIVNVYSPDPLTPSEVARQIKNTQRRMLLGV
;
A
#
# COMPACT_ATOMS: atom_id res chain seq x y z
N SER A 1 15.92 36.28 18.90
CA SER A 1 15.60 36.21 17.47
C SER A 1 16.13 37.47 16.81
N GLY A 2 16.87 37.36 15.70
CA GLY A 2 17.37 38.52 14.94
C GLY A 2 16.32 39.07 13.98
N SER A 3 16.50 40.30 13.49
CA SER A 3 15.54 40.93 12.57
C SER A 3 15.67 40.39 11.15
N LEU A 4 14.56 40.24 10.42
CA LEU A 4 14.61 39.95 8.97
C LEU A 4 14.92 41.21 8.14
N ASN A 5 14.87 42.39 8.74
CA ASN A 5 15.22 43.64 8.08
C ASN A 5 16.74 43.88 8.13
N PRO A 6 17.43 44.03 6.98
CA PRO A 6 18.87 44.23 6.91
C PRO A 6 19.38 45.45 7.68
N LEU A 7 18.57 46.50 7.80
CA LEU A 7 18.95 47.71 8.52
C LEU A 7 19.08 47.47 10.03
N ASN A 8 18.39 46.46 10.56
CA ASN A 8 18.35 46.17 11.99
C ASN A 8 19.36 45.08 12.41
N TRP A 9 20.15 44.54 11.48
CA TRP A 9 21.12 43.47 11.76
C TRP A 9 22.29 43.94 12.62
N LEU A 10 22.63 45.22 12.55
CA LEU A 10 23.73 45.81 13.32
C LEU A 10 23.42 45.85 14.82
N ASP A 11 22.16 46.07 15.18
CA ASP A 11 21.72 46.21 16.58
C ASP A 11 21.14 44.92 17.15
N GLY A 12 20.29 44.24 16.35
CA GLY A 12 19.54 43.04 16.77
C GLY A 12 20.19 41.72 16.40
N GLY A 13 21.32 41.76 15.67
CA GLY A 13 22.01 40.60 15.14
C GLY A 13 21.33 39.99 13.91
N LEU A 14 22.10 39.17 13.19
CA LEU A 14 21.63 38.43 12.01
C LEU A 14 20.48 37.47 12.38
N PRO A 15 19.50 37.27 11.48
CA PRO A 15 18.48 36.26 11.66
C PRO A 15 19.14 34.88 11.70
N LYS A 16 18.78 34.07 12.71
CA LYS A 16 19.25 32.69 12.82
C LYS A 16 18.33 31.81 12.00
N ILE A 17 18.82 31.30 10.87
CA ILE A 17 18.11 30.33 10.03
C ILE A 17 18.64 28.95 10.38
N GLY A 18 17.77 28.10 10.95
CA GLY A 18 18.07 26.69 11.17
C GLY A 18 17.64 25.86 9.96
N VAL A 19 18.47 24.90 9.55
CA VAL A 19 18.09 23.89 8.55
C VAL A 19 17.93 22.56 9.26
N GLU A 20 16.73 22.00 9.19
CA GLU A 20 16.42 20.67 9.72
C GLU A 20 16.19 19.71 8.56
N TRP A 21 16.89 18.58 8.57
CA TRP A 21 16.84 17.59 7.49
C TRP A 21 15.90 16.44 7.87
N TYR A 22 14.84 16.26 7.09
CA TYR A 22 13.80 15.24 7.31
C TYR A 22 13.86 14.11 6.26
N ALA A 23 15.01 13.45 6.14
CA ALA A 23 15.22 12.38 5.15
C ALA A 23 14.26 11.18 5.32
N LYS A 24 13.76 10.96 6.54
CA LYS A 24 12.77 9.92 6.84
C LYS A 24 11.32 10.37 6.61
N GLY A 25 11.12 11.59 6.11
CA GLY A 25 9.83 12.25 6.08
C GLY A 25 9.48 12.94 7.41
N GLY A 26 8.27 13.47 7.48
CA GLY A 26 7.77 14.21 8.63
C GLY A 26 6.26 14.42 8.56
N ILE A 27 5.68 14.75 9.72
CA ILE A 27 4.25 15.06 9.85
C ILE A 27 4.09 16.56 10.09
N MET A 28 3.29 17.20 9.27
CA MET A 28 2.88 18.60 9.33
C MET A 28 1.57 18.69 10.10
N ASN A 29 1.65 18.99 11.39
CA ASN A 29 0.48 19.14 12.27
C ASN A 29 -0.05 20.59 12.34
N LYS A 30 0.60 21.49 11.62
CA LYS A 30 0.33 22.93 11.55
C LYS A 30 0.84 23.44 10.20
N PRO A 31 0.41 24.63 9.73
CA PRO A 31 0.91 25.22 8.50
C PRO A 31 2.44 25.25 8.48
N THR A 32 3.03 24.46 7.59
CA THR A 32 4.47 24.19 7.50
C THR A 32 4.91 24.28 6.05
N ILE A 33 5.97 25.04 5.78
CA ILE A 33 6.61 25.05 4.48
C ILE A 33 7.43 23.76 4.35
N PHE A 34 7.09 22.90 3.39
CA PHE A 34 7.80 21.63 3.17
C PHE A 34 8.69 21.65 1.92
N GLY A 35 8.59 22.69 1.09
CA GLY A 35 9.46 22.86 -0.06
C GLY A 35 9.30 24.22 -0.72
N ILE A 36 10.17 24.50 -1.69
CA ILE A 36 10.16 25.72 -2.49
C ILE A 36 10.20 25.29 -3.96
N ASN A 37 9.27 25.79 -4.76
CA ASN A 37 9.21 25.55 -6.20
C ASN A 37 9.31 26.90 -6.95
N GLY A 38 10.51 27.24 -7.41
CA GLY A 38 10.81 28.54 -8.00
C GLY A 38 10.60 29.67 -6.99
N ALA A 39 9.69 30.59 -7.30
CA ALA A 39 9.33 31.71 -6.41
C ALA A 39 8.24 31.37 -5.39
N ASN A 40 7.66 30.16 -5.44
CA ASN A 40 6.52 29.78 -4.62
C ASN A 40 6.94 28.85 -3.49
N ALA A 41 6.54 29.16 -2.26
CA ALA A 41 6.64 28.23 -1.14
C ALA A 41 5.48 27.22 -1.20
N MET A 42 5.77 25.96 -0.93
CA MET A 42 4.77 24.91 -0.79
C MET A 42 4.46 24.71 0.70
N VAL A 43 3.20 24.89 1.07
CA VAL A 43 2.72 24.81 2.45
C VAL A 43 1.73 23.67 2.59
N GLY A 44 1.85 22.92 3.67
CA GLY A 44 0.93 21.85 4.04
C GLY A 44 0.67 21.86 5.55
N GLY A 45 -0.17 20.94 6.01
CA GLY A 45 -0.65 20.85 7.39
C GLY A 45 -1.79 21.81 7.70
N GLU A 46 -2.53 22.27 6.67
CA GLU A 46 -3.69 23.15 6.82
C GLU A 46 -4.99 22.37 7.04
N ALA A 47 -5.08 21.14 6.51
CA ALA A 47 -6.26 20.28 6.62
C ALA A 47 -6.15 19.25 7.78
N GLY A 48 -5.35 19.55 8.80
CA GLY A 48 -5.02 18.62 9.88
C GLY A 48 -3.66 17.96 9.68
N PRO A 49 -3.40 16.77 10.29
CA PRO A 49 -2.13 16.08 10.16
C PRO A 49 -1.88 15.60 8.73
N GLU A 50 -0.96 16.25 8.03
CA GLU A 50 -0.49 15.86 6.71
C GLU A 50 0.94 15.29 6.80
N ALA A 51 1.35 14.40 5.89
CA ALA A 51 2.66 13.77 5.96
C ALA A 51 3.42 13.88 4.63
N VAL A 52 4.72 14.16 4.72
CA VAL A 52 5.67 13.99 3.62
C VAL A 52 6.47 12.73 3.90
N ALA A 53 6.43 11.77 2.97
CA ALA A 53 7.12 10.50 3.11
C ALA A 53 8.07 10.26 1.93
N PRO A 54 9.21 9.57 2.14
CA PRO A 54 9.99 9.03 1.05
C PRO A 54 9.17 8.06 0.20
N ILE A 55 9.47 7.99 -1.10
CA ILE A 55 8.75 7.13 -2.05
C ILE A 55 8.77 5.67 -1.60
N GLU A 56 9.93 5.18 -1.15
CA GLU A 56 10.09 3.80 -0.67
C GLU A 56 9.14 3.48 0.49
N THR A 57 9.03 4.40 1.47
CA THR A 57 8.12 4.25 2.61
C THR A 57 6.66 4.27 2.18
N LEU A 58 6.28 5.14 1.24
CA LEU A 58 4.93 5.17 0.69
C LEU A 58 4.58 3.85 -0.02
N MET A 59 5.50 3.33 -0.85
CA MET A 59 5.31 2.07 -1.55
C MET A 59 5.18 0.90 -0.57
N GLU A 60 6.01 0.85 0.47
CA GLU A 60 5.91 -0.16 1.52
C GLU A 60 4.53 -0.17 2.19
N TYR A 61 3.95 1.00 2.48
CA TYR A 61 2.60 1.07 3.04
C TYR A 61 1.52 0.58 2.07
N ILE A 62 1.63 0.94 0.79
CA ILE A 62 0.70 0.49 -0.25
C ILE A 62 0.79 -1.04 -0.41
N GLU A 63 2.00 -1.58 -0.52
CA GLU A 63 2.23 -3.02 -0.63
C GLU A 63 1.65 -3.77 0.57
N LYS A 64 1.90 -3.27 1.80
CA LYS A 64 1.31 -3.84 3.02
C LYS A 64 -0.21 -3.81 2.99
N ALA A 65 -0.81 -2.69 2.58
CA ALA A 65 -2.26 -2.55 2.52
C ALA A 65 -2.88 -3.51 1.49
N VAL A 66 -2.30 -3.60 0.29
CA VAL A 66 -2.73 -4.51 -0.77
C VAL A 66 -2.57 -5.97 -0.35
N LYS A 67 -1.42 -6.33 0.21
CA LYS A 67 -1.16 -7.69 0.73
C LYS A 67 -2.19 -8.06 1.79
N ASN A 68 -2.45 -7.17 2.74
CA ASN A 68 -3.45 -7.42 3.79
C ASN A 68 -4.86 -7.58 3.22
N ALA A 69 -5.25 -6.78 2.23
CA ALA A 69 -6.54 -6.92 1.55
C ALA A 69 -6.64 -8.26 0.81
N PHE A 70 -5.58 -8.66 0.11
CA PHE A 70 -5.51 -9.91 -0.63
C PHE A 70 -5.51 -11.13 0.29
N ASP A 71 -4.74 -11.09 1.38
CA ASP A 71 -4.69 -12.15 2.38
C ASP A 71 -6.05 -12.35 3.05
N ARG A 72 -6.79 -11.26 3.35
CA ARG A 72 -8.17 -11.31 3.85
C ARG A 72 -9.15 -11.90 2.82
N GLY A 73 -8.98 -11.59 1.55
CA GLY A 73 -9.77 -12.18 0.46
C GLY A 73 -9.50 -13.68 0.26
N GLN A 74 -8.25 -14.12 0.43
CA GLN A 74 -7.85 -15.52 0.32
C GLN A 74 -8.12 -16.37 1.56
N SER A 75 -8.33 -15.76 2.74
CA SER A 75 -8.59 -16.51 3.98
C SER A 75 -9.94 -17.23 3.98
N HIS A 76 -10.80 -16.96 2.99
CA HIS A 76 -12.00 -17.78 2.74
C HIS A 76 -11.71 -19.13 2.04
N PHE A 77 -10.49 -19.36 1.53
CA PHE A 77 -10.12 -20.62 0.85
C PHE A 77 -8.92 -21.36 1.47
N LYS A 78 -8.28 -20.82 2.52
CA LYS A 78 -7.23 -21.51 3.26
C LYS A 78 -7.69 -21.82 4.68
N ASN A 79 -8.25 -23.01 4.85
CA ASN A 79 -8.35 -23.59 6.18
C ASN A 79 -6.91 -23.97 6.62
N LYS A 80 -6.38 -23.25 7.61
CA LYS A 80 -4.99 -23.40 8.10
C LYS A 80 -4.70 -24.80 8.67
N ASP A 81 -5.74 -25.56 9.01
CA ASP A 81 -5.67 -26.90 9.58
C ASP A 81 -5.87 -28.02 8.54
N LEU A 82 -6.27 -27.68 7.31
CA LEU A 82 -6.33 -28.64 6.21
C LEU A 82 -5.03 -28.57 5.41
N LYS A 83 -4.17 -29.59 5.56
CA LYS A 83 -3.02 -29.81 4.66
C LYS A 83 -3.43 -30.19 3.24
N GLU A 84 -4.73 -30.31 2.97
CA GLU A 84 -5.30 -30.68 1.68
C GLU A 84 -6.16 -29.53 1.13
N ASN A 85 -5.86 -29.13 -0.11
CA ASN A 85 -6.74 -28.27 -0.89
C ASN A 85 -7.94 -29.11 -1.34
N ASN A 86 -9.08 -28.99 -0.65
CA ASN A 86 -10.31 -29.66 -1.07
C ASN A 86 -10.99 -28.87 -2.19
N MET A 87 -11.06 -29.45 -3.40
CA MET A 87 -11.84 -28.92 -4.52
C MET A 87 -13.08 -29.78 -4.72
N ILE A 88 -14.27 -29.20 -4.56
CA ILE A 88 -15.54 -29.88 -4.85
C ILE A 88 -15.85 -29.67 -6.35
N VAL A 89 -15.87 -30.76 -7.12
CA VAL A 89 -16.23 -30.74 -8.55
C VAL A 89 -17.63 -31.30 -8.72
N ASN A 90 -18.61 -30.44 -8.98
CA ASN A 90 -19.96 -30.86 -9.35
C ASN A 90 -19.97 -31.24 -10.84
N VAL A 91 -20.19 -32.51 -11.13
CA VAL A 91 -20.30 -33.04 -12.49
C VAL A 91 -21.78 -33.22 -12.82
N TYR A 92 -22.30 -32.42 -13.76
CA TYR A 92 -23.67 -32.55 -14.26
C TYR A 92 -23.67 -33.32 -15.57
N SER A 93 -24.52 -34.35 -15.66
CA SER A 93 -24.78 -35.08 -16.90
C SER A 93 -26.29 -35.22 -17.09
N PRO A 94 -26.81 -35.03 -18.32
CA PRO A 94 -28.22 -35.22 -18.62
C PRO A 94 -28.65 -36.69 -18.51
N ASP A 95 -27.71 -37.62 -18.74
CA ASP A 95 -27.93 -39.06 -18.63
C ASP A 95 -27.15 -39.66 -17.45
N PRO A 96 -27.61 -40.78 -16.85
CA PRO A 96 -26.89 -41.47 -15.78
C PRO A 96 -25.50 -41.89 -16.24
N LEU A 97 -24.47 -41.43 -15.54
CA LEU A 97 -23.08 -41.79 -15.82
C LEU A 97 -22.72 -43.09 -15.10
N THR A 98 -21.96 -43.94 -15.77
CA THR A 98 -21.28 -45.07 -15.12
C THR A 98 -20.12 -44.56 -14.24
N PRO A 99 -19.70 -45.32 -13.22
CA PRO A 99 -18.56 -44.94 -12.37
C PRO A 99 -17.27 -44.64 -13.15
N SER A 100 -17.02 -45.37 -14.24
CA SER A 100 -15.84 -45.17 -15.10
C SER A 100 -15.90 -43.85 -15.88
N GLU A 101 -17.09 -43.41 -16.30
CA GLU A 101 -17.27 -42.14 -17.00
C GLU A 101 -17.12 -40.95 -16.05
N VAL A 102 -17.67 -41.06 -14.84
CA VAL A 102 -17.46 -40.07 -13.77
C VAL A 102 -15.97 -39.90 -13.49
N ALA A 103 -15.24 -41.00 -13.28
CA ALA A 103 -13.80 -40.96 -13.03
C ALA A 103 -13.02 -40.32 -14.21
N ARG A 104 -13.42 -40.63 -15.45
CA ARG A 104 -12.79 -40.04 -16.65
C ARG A 104 -13.04 -38.53 -16.73
N GLN A 105 -14.26 -38.08 -16.45
CA GLN A 105 -14.59 -36.65 -16.45
C GLN A 105 -13.85 -35.92 -15.34
N ILE A 106 -13.81 -36.45 -14.11
CA ILE A 106 -13.04 -35.86 -13.00
C ILE A 106 -11.57 -35.72 -13.38
N LYS A 107 -10.95 -36.79 -13.92
CA LYS A 107 -9.54 -36.77 -14.35
C LYS A 107 -9.29 -35.72 -15.42
N ASN A 108 -10.17 -35.60 -16.42
CA ASN A 108 -10.03 -34.61 -17.49
C ASN A 108 -10.22 -33.18 -16.97
N THR A 109 -11.19 -32.95 -16.09
CA THR A 109 -11.43 -31.65 -15.45
C THR A 109 -10.23 -31.24 -14.60
N GLN A 110 -9.65 -32.17 -13.82
CA GLN A 110 -8.41 -31.91 -13.08
C GLN A 110 -7.26 -31.53 -14.02
N ARG A 111 -7.07 -32.28 -15.12
CA ARG A 111 -6.02 -31.97 -16.10
C ARG A 111 -6.21 -30.58 -16.73
N ARG A 112 -7.45 -30.19 -17.03
CA ARG A 112 -7.78 -28.87 -17.56
C ARG A 112 -7.48 -27.74 -16.58
N MET A 113 -7.87 -27.91 -15.31
CA MET A 113 -7.57 -26.92 -14.26
C MET A 113 -6.06 -26.72 -14.07
N LEU A 114 -5.26 -27.79 -14.18
CA LEU A 114 -3.79 -27.71 -14.06
C LEU A 114 -3.12 -27.05 -15.27
N LEU A 115 -3.71 -27.16 -16.46
CA LEU A 115 -3.15 -26.62 -17.70
C LEU A 115 -3.69 -25.23 -18.06
N GLY A 116 -4.70 -24.73 -17.32
CA GLY A 116 -5.29 -23.40 -17.55
C GLY A 116 -6.13 -23.28 -18.84
N VAL A 117 -6.66 -24.40 -19.36
CA VAL A 117 -7.44 -24.48 -20.62
C VAL A 117 -8.75 -25.28 -20.49
#